data_AF-A0A7Y5CRH6-F1
#
_entry.id   AF-A0A7Y5CRH6-F1
#
_cell.length_a   1.000
_cell.length_b   1.000
_cell.length_c   1.000
_cell.angle_alpha   90.00
_cell.angle_beta   90.00
_cell.angle_gamma   90.00
#
_symmetry.space_group_name_H-M   'P 1'
#
loop_
_entity.id
_entity.type
_entity.pdbx_description
1 polymer ?
#
loop_
_entity_poly.entity_id
_entity_poly.type
_entity_poly.pdbx_seq_one_letter_code
_entity_poly.pdbx_strand_id
1 'polypeptide(L)'
;MNKLRTVWWMAFYNLIAVPFLFVLFQLIAALLGRTRAGAKIKLGRQGRAHLFARLAQQMAAFPAGSPRFWVHAASMGECEQAKPILHEIGTRFPGSVRVLTVFSPSAYQNLSRQNLPAEVMCYLPIDTFTNARRFLELVNPAAGLVIRHDYWPNFMWQARRRGVFLLLADASVSANAATKRDWPGVRQFNREVLANFAVIAAVSATAAESLRPLLRSPERLRILGDTRYDQVLLRTQQAELSRILPGSWQGPPMKKCCCPPLWRRGGRCPA
;
A
#
# COMPACT_ATOMS: atom_id res chain seq x y z
N MET A 1 19.65 14.62 -11.45
CA MET A 1 19.74 13.14 -11.54
C MET A 1 20.76 12.76 -12.60
N ASN A 2 21.66 11.82 -12.33
CA ASN A 2 22.58 11.31 -13.36
C ASN A 2 21.79 10.33 -14.26
N LYS A 3 21.40 10.79 -15.46
CA LYS A 3 20.61 10.01 -16.43
C LYS A 3 21.25 8.65 -16.73
N LEU A 4 22.57 8.61 -16.86
CA LEU A 4 23.32 7.39 -17.17
C LEU A 4 23.14 6.32 -16.08
N ARG A 5 23.19 6.74 -14.81
CA ARG A 5 23.03 5.85 -13.66
C ARG A 5 21.61 5.30 -13.56
N THR A 6 20.59 6.14 -13.79
CA THR A 6 19.20 5.67 -13.80
C THR A 6 19.00 4.64 -14.91
N VAL A 7 19.53 4.88 -16.12
CA VAL A 7 19.47 3.91 -17.23
C VAL A 7 20.15 2.59 -16.86
N TRP A 8 21.31 2.65 -16.20
CA TRP A 8 22.01 1.46 -15.72
C TRP A 8 21.17 0.63 -14.75
N TRP A 9 20.55 1.26 -13.75
CA TRP A 9 19.67 0.56 -12.81
C TRP A 9 18.42 0.00 -13.48
N MET A 10 17.87 0.71 -14.47
CA MET A 10 16.76 0.20 -15.27
C MET A 10 17.16 -1.05 -16.06
N ALA A 11 18.33 -1.05 -16.68
CA ALA A 11 18.87 -2.18 -17.41
C ALA A 11 19.14 -3.36 -16.48
N PHE A 12 19.86 -3.15 -15.37
CA PHE A 12 20.11 -4.17 -14.37
C PHE A 12 18.80 -4.79 -13.83
N TYR A 13 17.84 -3.95 -13.47
CA TYR A 13 16.56 -4.42 -12.93
C TYR A 13 15.79 -5.28 -13.94
N ASN A 14 15.70 -4.85 -15.20
CA ASN A 14 14.90 -5.56 -16.20
C ASN A 14 15.62 -6.76 -16.86
N LEU A 15 16.94 -6.71 -17.00
CA LEU A 15 17.71 -7.77 -17.65
C LEU A 15 18.18 -8.86 -16.67
N ILE A 16 18.32 -8.53 -15.38
CA ILE A 16 18.85 -9.44 -14.37
C ILE A 16 17.81 -9.69 -13.27
N ALA A 17 17.40 -8.65 -12.54
CA ALA A 17 16.57 -8.84 -11.35
C ALA A 17 15.18 -9.41 -11.65
N VAL A 18 14.46 -8.86 -12.64
CA VAL A 18 13.10 -9.31 -13.01
C VAL A 18 13.11 -10.76 -13.53
N PRO A 19 13.98 -11.16 -14.48
CA PRO A 19 14.07 -12.56 -14.91
C PRO A 19 14.44 -13.51 -13.76
N PHE A 20 15.40 -13.12 -12.92
CA PHE A 20 15.79 -13.92 -11.76
C PHE A 20 14.61 -14.11 -10.78
N LEU A 21 13.92 -13.04 -10.41
CA LEU A 21 12.75 -13.07 -9.54
C LEU A 21 11.61 -13.88 -10.17
N PHE A 22 11.44 -13.82 -11.49
CA PHE A 22 10.46 -14.62 -12.20
C PHE A 22 10.77 -16.12 -12.10
N VAL A 23 12.01 -16.53 -12.38
CA VAL A 23 12.43 -17.94 -12.24
C VAL A 23 12.27 -18.41 -10.80
N LEU A 24 12.75 -17.63 -9.83
CA LEU A 24 12.59 -17.93 -8.41
C LEU A 24 11.11 -18.09 -8.01
N PHE A 25 10.25 -17.20 -8.50
CA PHE A 25 8.81 -17.29 -8.27
C PHE A 25 8.19 -18.55 -8.87
N GLN A 26 8.63 -19.00 -10.06
CA GLN A 26 8.17 -20.26 -10.65
C GLN A 26 8.57 -21.46 -9.80
N LEU A 27 9.82 -21.50 -9.31
CA LEU A 27 10.31 -22.56 -8.44
C LEU A 27 9.52 -22.61 -7.12
N ILE A 28 9.33 -21.46 -6.47
CA ILE A 28 8.53 -21.35 -5.23
C ILE A 28 7.08 -21.78 -5.48
N ALA A 29 6.48 -21.37 -6.60
CA ALA A 29 5.12 -21.75 -6.94
C ALA A 29 4.96 -23.26 -7.16
N ALA A 30 5.96 -23.90 -7.77
CA ALA A 30 5.99 -25.36 -7.94
C ALA A 30 6.11 -26.08 -6.59
N LEU A 31 7.02 -25.63 -5.71
CA LEU A 31 7.23 -26.22 -4.38
C LEU A 31 6.01 -26.04 -3.46
N LEU A 32 5.37 -24.88 -3.50
CA LEU A 32 4.25 -24.54 -2.61
C LEU A 32 2.88 -24.91 -3.15
N GLY A 33 2.77 -25.55 -4.33
CA GLY A 33 1.52 -25.71 -5.07
C GLY A 33 0.36 -26.36 -4.28
N ARG A 34 0.66 -27.26 -3.34
CA ARG A 34 -0.34 -27.94 -2.48
C ARG A 34 -0.65 -27.22 -1.16
N THR A 35 -0.03 -26.07 -0.90
CA THR A 35 -0.17 -25.34 0.36
C THR A 35 -1.17 -24.19 0.25
N ARG A 36 -1.56 -23.60 1.40
CA ARG A 36 -2.33 -22.34 1.43
C ARG A 36 -1.62 -21.20 0.70
N ALA A 37 -0.29 -21.18 0.71
CA ALA A 37 0.49 -20.19 -0.05
C ALA A 37 0.39 -20.44 -1.56
N GLY A 38 0.42 -21.70 -2.00
CA GLY A 38 0.16 -22.09 -3.39
C GLY A 38 -1.22 -21.65 -3.89
N ALA A 39 -2.25 -21.80 -3.05
CA ALA A 39 -3.60 -21.30 -3.36
C ALA A 39 -3.62 -19.78 -3.60
N LYS A 40 -2.93 -18.99 -2.76
CA LYS A 40 -2.79 -17.54 -2.97
C LYS A 40 -2.06 -17.21 -4.27
N ILE A 41 -0.99 -17.93 -4.61
CA ILE A 41 -0.26 -17.75 -5.87
C ILE A 41 -1.17 -18.02 -7.07
N LYS A 42 -1.94 -19.12 -7.05
CA LYS A 42 -2.90 -19.48 -8.10
C LYS A 42 -3.97 -18.41 -8.28
N LEU A 43 -4.57 -17.95 -7.18
CA LEU A 43 -5.54 -16.85 -7.19
C LEU A 43 -4.95 -15.56 -7.76
N GLY A 44 -3.71 -15.22 -7.40
CA GLY A 44 -3.01 -14.06 -7.94
C GLY A 44 -2.74 -14.13 -9.44
N ARG A 45 -2.42 -15.31 -9.98
CA ARG A 45 -2.27 -15.54 -11.43
C ARG A 45 -3.60 -15.46 -12.17
N GLN A 46 -4.60 -16.18 -11.69
CA GLN A 46 -5.95 -16.16 -12.28
C GLN A 46 -6.56 -14.76 -12.23
N GLY A 47 -6.40 -14.07 -11.10
CA GLY A 47 -6.85 -12.70 -10.91
C GLY A 47 -6.21 -11.69 -11.87
N ARG A 48 -4.98 -11.96 -12.34
CA ARG A 48 -4.28 -11.13 -13.35
C ARG A 48 -4.46 -11.63 -14.79
N ALA A 49 -5.10 -12.78 -15.00
CA ALA A 49 -5.47 -13.22 -16.34
C ALA A 49 -6.39 -12.17 -16.99
N HIS A 50 -6.17 -11.87 -18.27
CA HIS A 50 -6.93 -10.86 -19.01
C HIS A 50 -7.00 -9.47 -18.32
N LEU A 51 -6.05 -9.13 -17.45
CA LEU A 51 -6.03 -7.88 -16.68
C LEU A 51 -6.19 -6.66 -17.60
N PHE A 52 -5.38 -6.57 -18.66
CA PHE A 52 -5.41 -5.42 -19.55
C PHE A 52 -6.70 -5.32 -20.37
N ALA A 53 -7.33 -6.45 -20.73
CA ALA A 53 -8.60 -6.44 -21.45
C ALA A 53 -9.72 -5.90 -20.56
N ARG A 54 -9.81 -6.40 -19.31
CA ARG A 54 -10.78 -5.92 -18.32
C ARG A 54 -10.54 -4.46 -17.95
N LEU A 55 -9.29 -4.07 -17.75
CA LEU A 55 -8.94 -2.68 -17.46
C LEU A 55 -9.33 -1.77 -18.63
N ALA A 56 -9.08 -2.17 -19.88
CA ALA A 56 -9.47 -1.37 -21.04
C ALA A 56 -10.99 -1.21 -21.12
N GLN A 57 -11.74 -2.28 -20.86
CA GLN A 57 -13.20 -2.24 -20.81
C GLN A 57 -13.72 -1.30 -19.71
N GLN A 58 -13.16 -1.37 -18.50
CA GLN A 58 -13.52 -0.47 -17.39
C GLN A 58 -13.20 0.99 -17.71
N MET A 59 -12.02 1.25 -18.28
CA MET A 59 -11.60 2.61 -18.64
C MET A 59 -12.43 3.21 -19.79
N ALA A 60 -12.98 2.38 -20.68
CA ALA A 60 -13.84 2.82 -21.78
C ALA A 60 -15.20 3.38 -21.32
N ALA A 61 -15.62 3.09 -20.09
CA ALA A 61 -16.83 3.66 -19.50
C ALA A 61 -16.69 5.15 -19.15
N PHE A 62 -15.48 5.71 -19.23
CA PHE A 62 -15.20 7.09 -18.85
C PHE A 62 -14.65 7.89 -20.04
N PRO A 63 -15.02 9.19 -20.16
CA PRO A 63 -14.49 10.05 -21.19
C PRO A 63 -12.95 10.09 -21.19
N ALA A 64 -12.34 10.16 -22.38
CA ALA A 64 -10.88 10.21 -22.51
C ALA A 64 -10.26 11.46 -21.84
N GLY A 65 -11.02 12.56 -21.77
CA GLY A 65 -10.58 13.83 -21.17
C GLY A 65 -10.77 13.94 -19.66
N SER A 66 -11.44 13.00 -19.00
CA SER A 66 -11.61 13.05 -17.54
C SER A 66 -10.25 12.93 -16.85
N PRO A 67 -9.92 13.79 -15.86
CA PRO A 67 -8.71 13.63 -15.06
C PRO A 67 -8.70 12.28 -14.37
N ARG A 68 -7.54 11.59 -14.37
CA ARG A 68 -7.42 10.24 -13.81
C ARG A 68 -6.38 10.22 -12.69
N PHE A 69 -6.76 9.67 -11.56
CA PHE A 69 -5.89 9.52 -10.39
C PHE A 69 -5.65 8.05 -10.14
N TRP A 70 -4.39 7.62 -10.21
CA TRP A 70 -4.01 6.26 -9.90
C TRP A 70 -3.60 6.16 -8.44
N VAL A 71 -4.22 5.27 -7.67
CA VAL A 71 -3.86 4.96 -6.29
C VAL A 71 -3.44 3.49 -6.19
N HIS A 72 -2.32 3.21 -5.55
CA HIS A 72 -1.82 1.85 -5.34
C HIS A 72 -1.75 1.51 -3.86
N ALA A 73 -2.51 0.48 -3.46
CA ALA A 73 -2.54 -0.08 -2.12
C ALA A 73 -2.38 -1.60 -2.20
N ALA A 74 -1.19 -2.13 -1.89
CA ALA A 74 -0.86 -3.53 -2.14
C ALA A 74 -1.73 -4.52 -1.34
N SER A 75 -2.14 -4.11 -0.14
CA SER A 75 -2.85 -4.94 0.83
C SER A 75 -4.16 -4.31 1.30
N MET A 76 -4.99 -5.13 1.97
CA MET A 76 -6.26 -4.66 2.52
C MET A 76 -6.09 -3.56 3.57
N GLY A 77 -5.06 -3.66 4.41
CA GLY A 77 -4.77 -2.62 5.40
C GLY A 77 -4.33 -1.29 4.76
N GLU A 78 -3.72 -1.34 3.57
CA GLU A 78 -3.38 -0.14 2.79
C GLU A 78 -4.60 0.39 2.03
N CYS A 79 -5.56 -0.45 1.64
CA CYS A 79 -6.81 0.04 1.06
C CYS A 79 -7.58 0.93 2.06
N GLU A 80 -7.52 0.62 3.36
CA GLU A 80 -8.10 1.48 4.41
C GLU A 80 -7.40 2.84 4.52
N GLN A 81 -6.08 2.89 4.30
CA GLN A 81 -5.30 4.13 4.22
C GLN A 81 -5.61 4.91 2.92
N ALA A 82 -5.89 4.21 1.83
CA ALA A 82 -6.25 4.83 0.56
C ALA A 82 -7.64 5.47 0.55
N LYS A 83 -8.58 5.01 1.39
CA LYS A 83 -9.97 5.52 1.44
C LYS A 83 -10.07 7.05 1.63
N PRO A 84 -9.45 7.67 2.65
CA PRO A 84 -9.54 9.12 2.84
C PRO A 84 -8.96 9.89 1.65
N ILE A 85 -7.85 9.41 1.09
CA ILE A 85 -7.22 10.00 -0.11
C ILE A 85 -8.18 9.93 -1.31
N LEU A 86 -8.76 8.77 -1.57
CA LEU A 86 -9.72 8.57 -2.67
C LEU A 86 -10.96 9.44 -2.49
N HIS A 87 -11.47 9.57 -1.25
CA HIS A 87 -12.58 10.44 -0.93
C HIS A 87 -12.24 11.91 -1.21
N GLU A 88 -11.08 12.39 -0.74
CA GLU A 88 -10.61 13.75 -0.95
C GLU A 88 -10.42 14.08 -2.45
N ILE A 89 -9.88 13.14 -3.23
CA ILE A 89 -9.77 13.28 -4.69
C ILE A 89 -11.17 13.45 -5.31
N GLY A 90 -12.14 12.62 -4.93
CA GLY A 90 -13.51 12.71 -5.45
C GLY A 90 -14.18 14.05 -5.13
N THR A 91 -13.95 14.57 -3.92
CA THR A 91 -14.49 15.86 -3.48
C THR A 91 -13.82 17.05 -4.18
N ARG A 92 -12.49 17.02 -4.34
CA ARG A 92 -11.73 18.14 -4.95
C ARG A 92 -11.76 18.16 -6.47
N PHE A 93 -11.89 16.99 -7.10
CA PHE A 93 -11.94 16.84 -8.54
C PHE A 93 -13.20 16.08 -8.97
N PRO A 94 -14.40 16.70 -8.87
CA PRO A 94 -15.63 16.10 -9.36
C PRO A 94 -15.49 15.70 -10.83
N GLY A 95 -16.00 14.51 -11.19
CA GLY A 95 -15.90 13.97 -12.56
C GLY A 95 -14.53 13.37 -12.93
N SER A 96 -13.59 13.31 -11.98
CA SER A 96 -12.35 12.54 -12.14
C SER A 96 -12.59 11.04 -11.97
N VAL A 97 -11.70 10.24 -12.57
CA VAL A 97 -11.71 8.77 -12.46
C VAL A 97 -10.61 8.35 -11.50
N ARG A 98 -10.98 7.64 -10.43
CA ARG A 98 -10.05 7.09 -9.44
C ARG A 98 -9.82 5.62 -9.76
N VAL A 99 -8.57 5.31 -10.11
CA VAL A 99 -8.11 3.97 -10.46
C VAL A 99 -7.34 3.40 -9.28
N LEU A 100 -7.94 2.48 -8.54
CA LEU A 100 -7.31 1.78 -7.43
C LEU A 100 -6.70 0.47 -7.90
N THR A 101 -5.44 0.27 -7.58
CA THR A 101 -4.73 -1.00 -7.83
C THR A 101 -4.35 -1.67 -6.53
N VAL A 102 -4.48 -3.00 -6.50
CA VAL A 102 -4.01 -3.84 -5.40
C VAL A 102 -3.06 -4.93 -5.88
N PHE A 103 -2.19 -5.44 -5.01
CA PHE A 103 -1.28 -6.52 -5.38
C PHE A 103 -1.69 -7.87 -4.76
N SER A 104 -2.15 -7.87 -3.51
CA SER A 104 -2.48 -9.10 -2.79
C SER A 104 -3.81 -9.72 -3.27
N PRO A 105 -3.87 -11.05 -3.43
CA PRO A 105 -5.11 -11.73 -3.81
C PRO A 105 -6.26 -11.51 -2.82
N SER A 106 -5.93 -11.45 -1.53
CA SER A 106 -6.89 -11.21 -0.46
C SER A 106 -7.50 -9.81 -0.52
N ALA A 107 -6.71 -8.77 -0.86
CA ALA A 107 -7.27 -7.44 -1.06
C ALA A 107 -8.23 -7.45 -2.25
N TYR A 108 -7.79 -8.00 -3.39
CA TYR A 108 -8.57 -8.01 -4.62
C TYR A 108 -9.94 -8.68 -4.46
N GLN A 109 -9.99 -9.85 -3.82
CA GLN A 109 -11.24 -10.58 -3.59
C GLN A 109 -12.25 -9.82 -2.69
N ASN A 110 -11.78 -8.85 -1.92
CA ASN A 110 -12.62 -8.08 -1.02
C ASN A 110 -12.88 -6.65 -1.51
N LEU A 111 -12.33 -6.24 -2.67
CA LEU A 111 -12.53 -4.89 -3.21
C LEU A 111 -14.02 -4.53 -3.36
N SER A 112 -14.84 -5.45 -3.87
CA SER A 112 -16.28 -5.24 -4.04
C SER A 112 -17.07 -5.18 -2.73
N ARG A 113 -16.53 -5.75 -1.65
CA ARG A 113 -17.15 -5.69 -0.32
C ARG A 113 -16.74 -4.43 0.45
N GLN A 114 -15.68 -3.77 -0.01
CA GLN A 114 -15.23 -2.55 0.58
C GLN A 114 -15.94 -1.40 -0.12
N ASN A 115 -16.56 -0.51 0.65
CA ASN A 115 -17.09 0.74 0.14
C ASN A 115 -15.93 1.70 -0.19
N LEU A 116 -15.11 1.33 -1.18
CA LEU A 116 -13.97 2.10 -1.65
C LEU A 116 -14.47 3.12 -2.67
N PRO A 117 -14.18 4.43 -2.49
CA PRO A 117 -14.61 5.46 -3.41
C PRO A 117 -13.71 5.47 -4.65
N ALA A 118 -13.74 4.42 -5.47
CA ALA A 118 -12.96 4.30 -6.71
C ALA A 118 -13.83 3.73 -7.85
N GLU A 119 -13.77 4.36 -9.02
CA GLU A 119 -14.51 3.94 -10.21
C GLU A 119 -13.92 2.67 -10.85
N VAL A 120 -12.59 2.56 -10.86
CA VAL A 120 -11.89 1.45 -11.48
C VAL A 120 -11.01 0.78 -10.45
N MET A 121 -11.18 -0.53 -10.30
CA MET A 121 -10.43 -1.32 -9.35
C MET A 121 -9.86 -2.55 -10.05
N CYS A 122 -8.53 -2.71 -10.01
CA CYS A 122 -7.87 -3.83 -10.66
C CYS A 122 -6.62 -4.31 -9.90
N TYR A 123 -6.00 -5.40 -10.35
CA TYR A 123 -4.66 -5.72 -9.87
C TYR A 123 -3.64 -4.74 -10.44
N LEU A 124 -2.57 -4.47 -9.67
CA LEU A 124 -1.34 -3.97 -10.25
C LEU A 124 -0.74 -5.08 -11.14
N PRO A 125 -0.43 -4.79 -12.42
CA PRO A 125 0.30 -5.71 -13.28
C PRO A 125 1.67 -6.09 -12.69
N ILE A 126 2.20 -7.24 -13.10
CA ILE A 126 3.58 -7.61 -12.74
C ILE A 126 4.54 -6.58 -13.34
N ASP A 127 5.51 -6.12 -12.56
CA ASP A 127 6.43 -5.01 -12.90
C ASP A 127 7.51 -5.38 -13.91
N THR A 128 7.06 -5.70 -15.12
CA THR A 128 7.91 -5.68 -16.30
C THR A 128 7.85 -4.29 -16.93
N PHE A 129 8.92 -3.92 -17.63
CA PHE A 129 8.95 -2.67 -18.39
C PHE A 129 7.73 -2.52 -19.31
N THR A 130 7.32 -3.59 -19.99
CA THR A 130 6.19 -3.62 -20.93
C THR A 130 4.84 -3.48 -20.24
N ASN A 131 4.63 -4.16 -19.11
CA ASN A 131 3.37 -4.09 -18.38
C ASN A 131 3.17 -2.72 -17.73
N ALA A 132 4.22 -2.18 -17.10
CA ALA A 132 4.17 -0.85 -16.50
C ALA A 132 3.90 0.23 -17.56
N ARG A 133 4.57 0.13 -18.72
CA ARG A 133 4.32 0.98 -19.89
C ARG A 133 2.87 0.91 -20.34
N ARG A 134 2.37 -0.31 -20.61
CA ARG A 134 1.01 -0.54 -21.11
C ARG A 134 -0.06 -0.06 -20.12
N PHE A 135 0.16 -0.28 -18.83
CA PHE A 135 -0.76 0.18 -17.79
C PHE A 135 -0.85 1.71 -17.76
N LEU A 136 0.30 2.40 -17.72
CA LEU A 136 0.31 3.86 -17.65
C LEU A 136 -0.17 4.52 -18.95
N GLU A 137 -0.02 3.87 -20.11
CA GLU A 137 -0.62 4.32 -21.37
C GLU A 137 -2.14 4.18 -21.36
N LEU A 138 -2.65 3.04 -20.86
CA LEU A 138 -4.09 2.78 -20.81
C LEU A 138 -4.79 3.64 -19.77
N VAL A 139 -4.20 3.76 -18.58
CA VAL A 139 -4.74 4.56 -17.48
C VAL A 139 -4.52 6.04 -17.75
N ASN A 140 -3.36 6.45 -18.28
CA ASN A 140 -2.99 7.86 -18.49
C ASN A 140 -3.28 8.76 -17.26
N PRO A 141 -2.70 8.46 -16.08
CA PRO A 141 -3.00 9.21 -14.86
C PRO A 141 -2.36 10.61 -14.86
N ALA A 142 -3.10 11.61 -14.38
CA ALA A 142 -2.56 12.93 -14.08
C ALA A 142 -1.65 12.89 -12.83
N ALA A 143 -2.03 12.08 -11.84
CA ALA A 143 -1.22 11.81 -10.66
C ALA A 143 -1.31 10.34 -10.23
N GLY A 144 -0.21 9.83 -9.66
CA GLY A 144 -0.09 8.50 -9.08
C GLY A 144 0.27 8.58 -7.60
N LEU A 145 -0.46 7.87 -6.77
CA LEU A 145 -0.28 7.81 -5.33
C LEU A 145 0.04 6.37 -4.95
N VAL A 146 1.15 6.15 -4.25
CA VAL A 146 1.54 4.84 -3.75
C VAL A 146 1.44 4.87 -2.23
N ILE A 147 0.75 3.90 -1.65
CA ILE A 147 0.60 3.79 -0.20
C ILE A 147 1.77 2.96 0.36
N ARG A 148 2.47 3.52 1.36
CA ARG A 148 3.60 2.94 2.10
C ARG A 148 4.85 2.63 1.27
N HIS A 149 5.14 1.36 1.00
CA HIS A 149 6.43 0.93 0.42
C HIS A 149 6.30 -0.04 -0.75
N ASP A 150 5.10 -0.28 -1.28
CA ASP A 150 4.93 -1.13 -2.46
C ASP A 150 5.11 -0.33 -3.76
N TYR A 151 6.26 0.35 -3.87
CA TYR A 151 6.63 1.09 -5.09
C TYR A 151 7.43 0.19 -6.03
N TRP A 152 6.82 -0.13 -7.17
CA TRP A 152 7.42 -1.00 -8.18
C TRP A 152 8.27 -0.19 -9.16
N PRO A 153 9.58 -0.51 -9.32
CA PRO A 153 10.53 0.33 -10.06
C PRO A 153 10.09 0.70 -11.49
N ASN A 154 9.61 -0.25 -12.30
CA ASN A 154 9.23 0.09 -13.67
C ASN A 154 8.03 1.03 -13.71
N PHE A 155 7.03 0.86 -12.84
CA PHE A 155 5.93 1.84 -12.74
C PHE A 155 6.44 3.23 -12.39
N MET A 156 7.34 3.36 -11.40
CA MET A 156 7.84 4.67 -10.98
C MET A 156 8.65 5.35 -12.09
N TRP A 157 9.54 4.61 -12.75
CA TRP A 157 10.32 5.14 -13.87
C TRP A 157 9.43 5.51 -15.07
N GLN A 158 8.45 4.67 -15.41
CA GLN A 158 7.54 4.91 -16.54
C GLN A 158 6.59 6.08 -16.27
N ALA A 159 6.12 6.24 -15.04
CA ALA A 159 5.27 7.36 -14.63
C ALA A 159 6.08 8.67 -14.69
N ARG A 160 7.30 8.69 -14.15
CA ARG A 160 8.18 9.85 -14.21
C ARG A 160 8.51 10.25 -15.66
N ARG A 161 8.78 9.28 -16.54
CA ARG A 161 9.02 9.53 -17.98
C ARG A 161 7.83 10.17 -18.69
N ARG A 162 6.61 9.90 -18.23
CA ARG A 162 5.36 10.48 -18.76
C ARG A 162 4.97 11.80 -18.09
N GLY A 163 5.76 12.29 -17.14
CA GLY A 163 5.44 13.52 -16.39
C GLY A 163 4.34 13.34 -15.35
N VAL A 164 3.96 12.11 -15.00
CA VAL A 164 2.95 11.84 -13.96
C VAL A 164 3.48 12.35 -12.62
N PHE A 165 2.65 13.12 -11.90
CA PHE A 165 2.96 13.53 -10.54
C PHE A 165 2.86 12.34 -9.59
N LEU A 166 3.98 11.94 -8.97
CA LEU A 166 4.02 10.79 -8.06
C LEU A 166 4.11 11.24 -6.60
N LEU A 167 3.22 10.72 -5.76
CA LEU A 167 3.23 10.90 -4.30
C LEU A 167 3.35 9.55 -3.59
N LEU A 168 4.27 9.46 -2.64
CA LEU A 168 4.37 8.32 -1.72
C LEU A 168 3.68 8.72 -0.41
N ALA A 169 2.52 8.14 -0.13
CA ALA A 169 1.76 8.37 1.10
C ALA A 169 2.16 7.37 2.20
N ASP A 170 1.98 7.75 3.47
CA ASP A 170 2.22 6.90 4.64
C ASP A 170 3.62 6.23 4.68
N ALA A 171 4.63 6.94 4.17
CA ALA A 171 6.00 6.46 4.14
C ALA A 171 6.54 6.26 5.57
N SER A 172 7.10 5.07 5.83
CA SER A 172 7.46 4.59 7.18
C SER A 172 8.45 3.42 7.16
N VAL A 173 9.72 3.66 7.44
CA VAL A 173 10.70 2.55 7.49
C VAL A 173 10.69 1.92 8.88
N SER A 174 10.48 0.61 8.97
CA SER A 174 10.70 -0.12 10.23
C SER A 174 12.21 -0.30 10.48
N ALA A 175 12.63 -0.34 11.75
CA ALA A 175 14.05 -0.47 12.12
C ALA A 175 14.74 -1.66 11.41
N ASN A 176 14.09 -2.82 11.34
CA ASN A 176 14.61 -4.01 10.66
C ASN A 176 14.71 -3.84 9.13
N ALA A 177 13.81 -3.05 8.53
CA ALA A 177 13.87 -2.75 7.10
C ALA A 177 14.95 -1.71 6.79
N ALA A 178 15.26 -0.81 7.73
CA ALA A 178 16.37 0.15 7.61
C ALA A 178 17.70 -0.61 7.49
N THR A 179 17.97 -1.55 8.40
CA THR A 179 19.22 -2.34 8.39
C THR A 179 19.45 -3.10 7.08
N LYS A 180 18.40 -3.68 6.49
CA LYS A 180 18.51 -4.37 5.18
C LYS A 180 18.71 -3.38 4.02
N ARG A 181 18.19 -2.17 4.15
CA ARG A 181 18.30 -1.08 3.16
C ARG A 181 19.62 -0.33 3.25
N ASP A 182 20.43 -0.58 4.28
CA ASP A 182 21.75 0.04 4.44
C ASP A 182 22.85 -0.61 3.58
N TRP A 183 22.61 -1.79 3.00
CA TRP A 183 23.56 -2.39 2.07
C TRP A 183 23.77 -1.47 0.86
N PRO A 184 25.02 -1.10 0.50
CA PRO A 184 25.27 0.03 -0.42
C PRO A 184 24.53 -0.07 -1.76
N GLY A 185 24.45 -1.27 -2.36
CA GLY A 185 23.73 -1.50 -3.61
C GLY A 185 22.21 -1.32 -3.47
N VAL A 186 21.60 -1.87 -2.42
CA VAL A 186 20.16 -1.75 -2.14
C VAL A 186 19.80 -0.30 -1.80
N ARG A 187 20.63 0.37 -0.99
CA ARG A 187 20.46 1.78 -0.64
C ARG A 187 20.46 2.65 -1.89
N GLN A 188 21.44 2.44 -2.77
CA GLN A 188 21.57 3.22 -3.98
C GLN A 188 20.42 2.97 -4.97
N PHE A 189 19.98 1.71 -5.10
CA PHE A 189 18.81 1.37 -5.91
C PHE A 189 17.53 2.04 -5.38
N ASN A 190 17.27 1.95 -4.06
CA ASN A 190 16.12 2.62 -3.45
C ASN A 190 16.16 4.14 -3.65
N ARG A 191 17.34 4.76 -3.49
CA ARG A 191 17.55 6.19 -3.78
C ARG A 191 17.17 6.57 -5.21
N GLU A 192 17.45 5.70 -6.19
CA GLU A 192 17.09 5.92 -7.59
C GLU A 192 15.59 5.77 -7.84
N VAL A 193 14.93 4.79 -7.21
CA VAL A 193 13.49 4.61 -7.35
C VAL A 193 12.75 5.75 -6.65
N LEU A 194 13.13 6.09 -5.41
CA LEU A 194 12.51 7.15 -4.62
C LEU A 194 12.67 8.55 -5.24
N ALA A 195 13.73 8.78 -6.03
CA ALA A 195 13.92 10.04 -6.75
C ALA A 195 12.84 10.34 -7.81
N ASN A 196 12.00 9.36 -8.17
CA ASN A 196 10.89 9.54 -9.09
C ASN A 196 9.64 10.14 -8.43
N PHE A 197 9.54 10.09 -7.11
CA PHE A 197 8.46 10.74 -6.38
C PHE A 197 8.68 12.26 -6.32
N ALA A 198 7.62 13.01 -6.58
CA ALA A 198 7.58 14.45 -6.40
C ALA A 198 7.44 14.81 -4.92
N VAL A 199 6.66 14.03 -4.17
CA VAL A 199 6.46 14.17 -2.72
C VAL A 199 6.55 12.81 -2.04
N ILE A 200 7.23 12.78 -0.90
CA ILE A 200 7.27 11.62 -0.01
C ILE A 200 6.69 12.08 1.33
N ALA A 201 5.52 11.60 1.68
CA ALA A 201 4.80 11.93 2.89
C ALA A 201 5.08 10.89 3.97
N ALA A 202 5.90 11.25 4.94
CA ALA A 202 6.22 10.44 6.11
C ALA A 202 5.12 10.54 7.17
N VAL A 203 4.87 9.41 7.85
CA VAL A 203 3.85 9.32 8.91
C VAL A 203 4.21 10.09 10.19
N SER A 204 5.50 10.33 10.43
CA SER A 204 6.00 11.01 11.63
C SER A 204 7.39 11.59 11.41
N ALA A 205 7.85 12.43 12.34
CA ALA A 205 9.22 12.94 12.35
C ALA A 205 10.27 11.81 12.42
N THR A 206 10.04 10.81 13.28
CA THR A 206 10.93 9.64 13.41
C THR A 206 10.98 8.80 12.12
N ALA A 207 9.84 8.64 11.44
CA ALA A 207 9.80 7.98 10.15
C ALA A 207 10.56 8.78 9.09
N ALA A 208 10.42 10.11 9.09
CA ALA A 208 11.15 11.00 8.19
C ALA A 208 12.67 10.91 8.41
N GLU A 209 13.14 10.89 9.66
CA GLU A 209 14.54 10.69 10.00
C GLU A 209 15.09 9.37 9.45
N SER A 210 14.33 8.30 9.60
CA SER A 210 14.71 6.98 9.07
C SER A 210 14.71 6.93 7.54
N LEU A 211 13.89 7.75 6.88
CA LEU A 211 13.81 7.84 5.42
C LEU A 211 14.92 8.71 4.82
N ARG A 212 15.36 9.78 5.50
CA ARG A 212 16.34 10.75 4.98
C ARG A 212 17.58 10.10 4.35
N PRO A 213 18.22 9.08 4.97
CA PRO A 213 19.39 8.42 4.37
C PRO A 213 19.10 7.71 3.03
N LEU A 214 17.84 7.43 2.72
CA LEU A 214 17.39 6.77 1.50
C LEU A 214 16.98 7.75 0.40
N LEU A 215 16.98 9.05 0.67
CA LEU A 215 16.56 10.08 -0.29
C LEU A 215 17.74 10.77 -0.95
N ARG A 216 17.59 11.07 -2.23
CA ARG A 216 18.50 12.00 -2.95
C ARG A 216 18.10 13.46 -2.77
N SER A 217 16.80 13.68 -2.59
CA SER A 217 16.16 14.99 -2.52
C SER A 217 15.38 15.08 -1.21
N PRO A 218 16.05 15.34 -0.07
CA PRO A 218 15.39 15.48 1.23
C PRO A 218 14.31 16.57 1.24
N GLU A 219 14.40 17.57 0.36
CA GLU A 219 13.44 18.65 0.20
C GLU A 219 12.04 18.19 -0.24
N ARG A 220 11.94 16.99 -0.83
CA ARG A 220 10.66 16.37 -1.22
C ARG A 220 9.99 15.58 -0.09
N LEU A 221 10.69 15.41 1.03
CA LEU A 221 10.16 14.76 2.22
C LEU A 221 9.27 15.75 2.98
N ARG A 222 8.04 15.33 3.26
CA ARG A 222 7.05 16.06 4.06
C ARG A 222 6.59 15.16 5.19
N ILE A 223 6.31 15.72 6.35
CA ILE A 223 5.67 15.00 7.46
C ILE A 223 4.19 15.37 7.40
N LEU A 224 3.34 14.43 6.97
CA LEU A 224 1.90 14.69 6.79
C LEU A 224 1.02 13.89 7.76
N GLY A 225 1.58 12.94 8.50
CA GLY A 225 0.81 12.07 9.40
C GLY A 225 0.40 10.76 8.73
N ASP A 226 -0.43 9.99 9.45
CA ASP A 226 -0.88 8.65 9.06
C ASP A 226 -2.36 8.68 8.69
N THR A 227 -2.67 8.31 7.45
CA THR A 227 -4.05 8.37 6.92
C THR A 227 -5.02 7.44 7.62
N ARG A 228 -4.55 6.51 8.46
CA ARG A 228 -5.44 5.73 9.34
C ARG A 228 -6.19 6.61 10.33
N TYR A 229 -5.60 7.73 10.77
CA TYR A 229 -6.30 8.68 11.64
C TYR A 229 -7.41 9.40 10.87
N ASP A 230 -7.17 9.79 9.62
CA ASP A 230 -8.19 10.38 8.75
C ASP A 230 -9.35 9.40 8.51
N GLN A 231 -9.03 8.12 8.31
CA GLN A 231 -10.05 7.08 8.15
C GLN A 231 -10.88 6.89 9.42
N VAL A 232 -10.30 7.04 10.62
CA VAL A 232 -11.06 7.04 11.88
C VAL A 232 -12.00 8.24 11.93
N LEU A 233 -11.51 9.45 11.59
CA LEU A 233 -12.33 10.66 11.58
C LEU A 233 -13.53 10.54 10.62
N LEU A 234 -13.31 10.05 9.39
CA LEU A 234 -14.39 9.80 8.43
C LEU A 234 -15.42 8.80 8.95
N ARG A 235 -14.97 7.74 9.63
CA ARG A 235 -15.87 6.76 10.23
C ARG A 235 -16.67 7.35 11.39
N THR A 236 -16.04 8.15 12.25
CA THR A 236 -16.72 8.79 13.38
C THR A 236 -17.84 9.71 12.92
N GLN A 237 -17.66 10.44 11.82
CA GLN A 237 -18.71 11.30 11.25
C GLN A 237 -19.94 10.51 10.74
N GLN A 238 -19.75 9.24 10.39
CA GLN A 238 -20.80 8.36 9.88
C GLN A 238 -21.36 7.41 10.95
N ALA A 239 -20.72 7.33 12.12
CA ALA A 239 -21.06 6.39 13.17
C ALA A 239 -22.01 7.04 14.18
N GLU A 240 -23.09 6.34 14.51
CA GLU A 240 -23.81 6.59 15.74
C GLU A 240 -22.95 6.15 16.92
N LEU A 241 -22.77 7.02 17.91
CA LEU A 241 -22.03 6.71 19.14
C LEU A 241 -22.71 5.57 19.88
N SER A 242 -22.26 4.34 19.64
CA SER A 242 -22.72 3.18 20.37
C SER A 242 -21.99 3.11 21.71
N ARG A 243 -22.76 3.00 22.80
CA ARG A 243 -22.21 2.64 24.11
C ARG A 243 -21.71 1.20 24.00
N ILE A 244 -20.40 1.04 23.88
CA ILE A 244 -19.74 -0.27 23.69
C ILE A 244 -20.10 -1.25 24.80
N LEU A 245 -20.29 -0.73 26.01
CA LEU A 245 -20.78 -1.48 27.15
C LEU A 245 -22.24 -1.09 27.41
N PRO A 246 -23.14 -2.06 27.61
CA PRO A 246 -24.50 -1.74 28.04
C PRO A 246 -24.41 -1.03 29.39
N GLY A 247 -25.31 -0.06 29.64
CA GLY A 247 -25.33 0.67 30.92
C GLY A 247 -25.55 -0.23 32.14
N SER A 248 -26.03 -1.46 31.92
CA SER A 248 -26.18 -2.52 32.91
C SER A 248 -24.91 -3.34 33.17
N TRP A 249 -23.80 -3.10 32.46
CA TRP A 249 -22.56 -3.83 32.67
C TRP A 249 -21.88 -3.38 33.97
N GLN A 250 -21.91 -4.25 34.98
CA GLN A 250 -21.31 -4.02 36.30
C GLN A 250 -19.88 -4.57 36.43
N GLY A 251 -19.23 -4.88 35.31
CA GLY A 251 -17.94 -5.58 35.29
C GLY A 251 -18.07 -7.10 35.48
N PRO A 252 -16.96 -7.85 35.38
CA PRO A 252 -16.97 -9.27 35.72
C PRO A 252 -17.30 -9.45 37.22
N PRO A 253 -18.04 -10.51 37.61
CA PRO A 253 -18.26 -10.79 39.02
C PRO A 253 -16.90 -10.95 39.71
N MET A 254 -16.65 -10.15 40.75
CA MET A 254 -15.46 -10.32 41.57
C MET A 254 -15.49 -11.73 42.15
N LYS A 255 -14.64 -12.62 41.63
CA LYS A 255 -14.37 -13.89 42.31
C LYS A 255 -13.82 -13.51 43.67
N LYS A 256 -14.59 -13.75 44.74
CA LYS A 256 -14.04 -13.78 46.09
C LYS A 256 -12.79 -14.64 45.99
N CYS A 257 -11.63 -14.05 46.23
CA CYS A 257 -10.39 -14.80 46.32
C CYS A 257 -10.60 -15.83 47.43
N CYS A 258 -10.93 -17.07 47.06
CA CYS A 258 -10.72 -18.19 47.94
C CYS A 258 -9.20 -18.34 48.04
N CYS A 259 -8.58 -17.54 48.91
CA CYS A 259 -7.22 -17.81 49.36
C CYS A 259 -7.22 -19.28 49.81
N PRO A 260 -6.34 -20.13 49.24
CA PRO A 260 -6.14 -21.47 49.76
C PRO A 260 -5.86 -21.39 51.28
N PRO A 261 -6.36 -22.33 52.08
CA PRO A 261 -6.31 -22.27 53.56
C PRO A 261 -4.89 -22.15 54.14
N LEU A 262 -3.84 -22.30 53.33
CA LEU A 262 -2.43 -22.14 53.71
C LEU A 262 -2.03 -20.69 54.06
N TRP A 263 -2.86 -19.68 53.78
CA TRP A 263 -2.55 -18.26 54.05
C TRP A 263 -3.43 -17.60 55.12
N ARG A 264 -4.14 -18.36 55.96
CA ARG A 264 -4.80 -17.81 57.16
C ARG A 264 -3.85 -17.78 58.36
N ARG A 265 -2.91 -16.84 58.37
CA ARG A 265 -2.30 -16.37 59.62
C ARG A 265 -2.71 -14.91 59.83
N GLY A 266 -3.66 -14.71 60.74
CA GLY A 266 -3.95 -13.42 61.36
C GLY A 266 -4.66 -12.40 60.48
N GLY A 267 -5.94 -12.13 60.78
CA GLY A 267 -6.59 -10.88 60.41
C GLY A 267 -7.57 -10.96 59.24
N ARG A 268 -8.85 -10.80 59.60
CA ARG A 268 -10.02 -10.40 58.79
C ARG A 268 -9.75 -9.98 57.32
N CYS A 269 -10.42 -10.63 56.36
CA CYS A 269 -10.76 -9.96 55.11
C CYS A 269 -11.79 -8.86 55.44
N PRO A 270 -11.54 -7.57 55.14
CA PRO A 270 -12.60 -6.59 55.13
C PRO A 270 -13.58 -6.94 53.99
N ALA A 271 -14.87 -6.79 54.30
CA ALA A 271 -15.97 -6.92 53.34
C ALA A 271 -15.97 -5.77 52.34
#